data_AF-A0A1Y6CK17-F1
#
_entry.id   AF-A0A1Y6CK17-F1
#
_cell.length_a   1.000
_cell.length_b   1.000
_cell.length_c   1.000
_cell.angle_alpha   90.00
_cell.angle_beta   90.00
_cell.angle_gamma   90.00
#
_symmetry.space_group_name_H-M   'P 1'
#
loop_
_entity.id
_entity.type
_entity.pdbx_description
1 polymer ?
#
loop_
_entity_poly.entity_id
_entity_poly.type
_entity_poly.pdbx_seq_one_letter_code
_entity_poly.pdbx_strand_id
1 'polypeptide(L)'
;MSGRRAGGTPRRPSRPGVYLLEPEGGLALVHAYSDEALDYSLEDLPELLGYGRWDEDEPPRLTLEEREIRALATEAVARSFDLEEGLVTLCQDLREAVRGRGQESYVLLDYP
;
A
#
# COMPACT_ATOMS: atom_id res chain seq x y z
N MET A 1 28.75 18.45 -1.81
CA MET A 1 28.60 17.26 -2.68
C MET A 1 27.87 16.20 -1.87
N SER A 2 26.57 16.06 -2.12
CA SER A 2 25.65 15.24 -1.31
C SER A 2 26.01 13.76 -1.39
N GLY A 3 26.30 13.19 -0.23
CA GLY A 3 26.67 11.80 -0.06
C GLY A 3 25.43 10.90 0.06
N ARG A 4 25.53 9.77 -0.65
CA ARG A 4 24.88 8.47 -0.43
C ARG A 4 23.35 8.43 -0.52
N ARG A 5 22.90 7.89 -1.66
CA ARG A 5 21.65 7.15 -1.77
C ARG A 5 21.62 6.09 -0.66
N ALA A 6 20.66 6.19 0.25
CA ALA A 6 20.24 5.05 1.06
C ALA A 6 19.46 4.09 0.13
N GLY A 7 20.17 3.42 -0.78
CA GLY A 7 19.64 2.38 -1.65
C GLY A 7 19.78 1.02 -0.99
N GLY A 8 19.36 0.91 0.27
CA GLY A 8 19.26 -0.38 0.94
C GLY A 8 17.84 -0.89 0.77
N THR A 9 17.67 -2.08 0.21
CA THR A 9 16.38 -2.78 0.24
C THR A 9 15.89 -2.82 1.69
N PRO A 10 14.69 -2.31 2.00
CA PRO A 10 14.17 -2.34 3.36
C PRO A 10 14.14 -3.79 3.85
N ARG A 11 14.56 -4.01 5.10
CA ARG A 11 14.65 -5.36 5.66
C ARG A 11 13.25 -5.96 5.74
N ARG A 12 13.08 -7.18 5.20
CA ARG A 12 11.80 -7.89 5.22
C ARG A 12 11.23 -7.95 6.66
N PRO A 13 9.96 -7.52 6.85
CA PRO A 13 9.32 -7.56 8.15
C PRO A 13 9.02 -9.01 8.59
N SER A 14 8.77 -9.19 9.89
CA SER A 14 8.50 -10.53 10.48
C SER A 14 7.03 -10.94 10.42
N ARG A 15 6.13 -10.06 9.96
CA ARG A 15 4.69 -10.32 9.83
C ARG A 15 4.30 -10.11 8.37
N PRO A 16 3.44 -10.96 7.81
CA PRO A 16 2.91 -10.76 6.47
C PRO A 16 1.90 -9.61 6.46
N GLY A 17 1.90 -8.83 5.37
CA GLY A 17 1.01 -7.68 5.22
C GLY A 17 1.50 -6.64 4.23
N VAL A 18 0.69 -5.59 4.09
CA VAL A 18 1.01 -4.38 3.34
C VAL A 18 1.70 -3.38 4.24
N TYR A 19 2.85 -2.89 3.80
CA TYR A 19 3.67 -1.94 4.54
C TYR A 19 3.85 -0.64 3.77
N LEU A 20 3.73 0.48 4.47
CA LEU A 20 4.14 1.79 3.99
C LEU A 20 5.66 1.95 4.15
N LEU A 21 6.33 2.32 3.06
CA LEU A 21 7.72 2.75 3.09
C LEU A 21 7.81 4.21 3.52
N GLU A 22 8.34 4.44 4.71
CA GLU A 22 8.57 5.78 5.27
C GLU A 22 9.72 6.49 4.53
N PRO A 23 9.74 7.84 4.48
CA PRO A 23 10.84 8.59 3.86
C PRO A 23 12.23 8.29 4.43
N GLU A 24 12.28 7.87 5.68
CA GLU A 24 13.51 7.49 6.40
C GLU A 24 13.99 6.06 6.05
N GLY A 25 13.25 5.34 5.22
CA GLY A 25 13.50 3.95 4.84
C GLY A 25 12.92 2.91 5.82
N GLY A 26 12.16 3.36 6.82
CA GLY A 26 11.41 2.50 7.73
C GLY A 26 10.19 1.87 7.06
N LEU A 27 9.69 0.77 7.64
CA LEU A 27 8.43 0.15 7.23
C LEU A 27 7.39 0.32 8.34
N ALA A 28 6.23 0.86 8.00
CA ALA A 28 5.07 0.91 8.87
C ALA A 28 3.99 -0.05 8.36
N LEU A 29 3.56 -0.98 9.20
CA LEU A 29 2.48 -1.90 8.84
C LEU A 29 1.18 -1.11 8.63
N VAL A 30 0.57 -1.26 7.46
CA VAL A 30 -0.72 -0.65 7.10
C VAL A 30 -1.83 -1.67 7.31
N HIS A 31 -1.67 -2.86 6.74
CA HIS A 31 -2.67 -3.91 6.78
C HIS A 31 -2.00 -5.25 7.03
N ALA A 32 -2.44 -5.97 8.06
CA ALA A 32 -1.92 -7.29 8.39
C ALA A 32 -2.71 -8.34 7.64
N TYR A 33 -2.01 -9.27 6.99
CA TYR A 33 -2.67 -10.44 6.42
C TYR A 33 -3.07 -11.39 7.54
N SER A 34 -4.34 -11.79 7.54
CA SER A 34 -4.81 -12.93 8.33
C SER A 34 -4.19 -14.23 7.81
N ASP A 35 -4.13 -15.28 8.64
CA ASP A 35 -3.59 -16.60 8.27
C ASP A 35 -4.37 -17.31 7.12
N GLU A 36 -5.45 -16.70 6.63
CA GLU A 36 -6.20 -17.13 5.45
C GLU A 36 -5.57 -16.52 4.20
N ALA A 37 -5.53 -17.30 3.11
CA ALA A 37 -4.99 -16.86 1.84
C ALA A 37 -5.59 -15.50 1.43
N LEU A 38 -4.77 -14.65 0.82
CA LEU A 38 -5.24 -13.37 0.34
C LEU A 38 -6.12 -13.57 -0.86
N ASP A 39 -7.31 -12.98 -0.80
CA ASP A 39 -8.22 -12.94 -1.93
C ASP A 39 -7.89 -11.78 -2.90
N TYR A 40 -6.81 -11.02 -2.66
CA TYR A 40 -6.40 -9.89 -3.49
C TYR A 40 -4.87 -9.73 -3.57
N SER A 41 -4.38 -9.08 -4.63
CA SER A 41 -2.98 -8.67 -4.79
C SER A 41 -2.87 -7.14 -4.89
N LEU A 42 -1.80 -6.54 -4.36
CA LEU A 42 -1.56 -5.10 -4.54
C LEU A 42 -1.32 -4.72 -6.01
N GLU A 43 -0.84 -5.65 -6.82
CA GLU A 43 -0.54 -5.42 -8.24
C GLU A 43 -1.81 -5.20 -9.07
N ASP A 44 -2.94 -5.77 -8.64
CA ASP A 44 -4.23 -5.68 -9.33
C ASP A 44 -4.95 -4.35 -9.07
N LEU A 45 -4.54 -3.62 -8.02
CA LEU A 45 -5.24 -2.44 -7.53
C LEU A 45 -5.36 -1.31 -8.58
N PRO A 46 -4.33 -0.99 -9.38
CA PRO A 46 -4.46 -0.08 -10.51
C PRO A 46 -5.47 -0.53 -11.57
N GLU A 47 -5.60 -1.84 -11.82
CA GLU A 47 -6.55 -2.36 -12.81
C GLU A 47 -7.99 -2.41 -12.27
N LEU A 48 -8.16 -2.80 -11.01
CA LEU A 48 -9.48 -2.95 -10.37
C LEU A 48 -10.16 -1.62 -10.04
N LEU A 49 -9.37 -0.64 -9.58
CA LEU A 49 -9.87 0.64 -9.05
C LEU A 49 -9.36 1.85 -9.82
N GLY A 50 -8.41 1.69 -10.74
CA GLY A 50 -7.92 2.80 -11.58
C GLY A 50 -6.98 3.77 -10.85
N TYR A 51 -6.44 3.38 -9.69
CA TYR A 51 -5.58 4.26 -8.87
C TYR A 51 -4.19 3.68 -8.64
N GLY A 52 -3.22 4.57 -8.57
CA GLY A 52 -1.85 4.24 -8.25
C GLY A 52 -1.07 3.67 -9.42
N ARG A 53 0.20 3.40 -9.15
CA ARG A 53 1.16 2.91 -10.13
C ARG A 53 1.94 1.74 -9.54
N TRP A 54 1.76 0.59 -10.14
CA TRP A 54 2.58 -0.59 -9.86
C TRP A 54 3.96 -0.46 -10.48
N ASP A 55 4.96 -0.92 -9.77
CA ASP A 55 6.36 -0.98 -10.17
C ASP A 55 6.91 -2.35 -9.75
N GLU A 56 7.39 -3.10 -10.75
CA GLU A 56 7.88 -4.47 -10.63
C GLU A 56 9.34 -4.56 -10.16
N ASP A 57 10.02 -3.43 -9.95
CA ASP A 57 11.36 -3.38 -9.36
C ASP A 57 11.42 -4.15 -8.03
N GLU A 58 12.51 -4.83 -7.71
CA GLU A 58 12.61 -5.63 -6.47
C GLU A 58 12.97 -4.75 -5.24
N PRO A 59 12.12 -4.67 -4.19
CA PRO A 59 10.84 -5.36 -4.01
C PRO A 59 9.68 -4.60 -4.68
N PRO A 60 8.71 -5.33 -5.25
CA PRO A 60 7.62 -4.73 -6.00
C PRO A 60 6.81 -3.78 -5.11
N ARG A 61 6.34 -2.69 -5.72
CA ARG A 61 5.76 -1.57 -4.98
C ARG A 61 4.60 -0.91 -5.69
N LEU A 62 3.61 -0.48 -4.90
CA LEU A 62 2.51 0.35 -5.35
C LEU A 62 2.72 1.78 -4.87
N THR A 63 2.78 2.74 -5.79
CA THR A 63 2.82 4.17 -5.45
C THR A 63 1.44 4.78 -5.60
N LEU A 64 0.97 5.49 -4.58
CA LEU A 64 -0.32 6.19 -4.56
C LEU A 64 -0.14 7.63 -4.08
N GLU A 65 -0.82 8.56 -4.71
CA GLU A 65 -0.95 9.93 -4.22
C GLU A 65 -1.99 10.03 -3.09
N GLU A 66 -1.87 11.02 -2.21
CA GLU A 66 -2.80 11.19 -1.08
C GLU A 66 -4.27 11.31 -1.55
N ARG A 67 -4.49 12.01 -2.68
CA ARG A 67 -5.82 12.15 -3.27
C ARG A 67 -6.38 10.83 -3.80
N GLU A 68 -5.51 9.97 -4.34
CA GLU A 68 -5.89 8.65 -4.86
C GLU A 68 -6.30 7.74 -3.70
N ILE A 69 -5.57 7.77 -2.58
CA ILE A 69 -5.92 6.98 -1.39
C ILE A 69 -7.32 7.35 -0.86
N ARG A 70 -7.64 8.66 -0.84
CA ARG A 70 -8.97 9.12 -0.42
C ARG A 70 -10.07 8.64 -1.37
N ALA A 71 -9.83 8.72 -2.68
CA ALA A 71 -10.77 8.26 -3.70
C ALA A 71 -10.97 6.74 -3.65
N LEU A 72 -9.88 5.99 -3.54
CA LEU A 72 -9.83 4.54 -3.43
C LEU A 72 -10.66 4.03 -2.25
N ALA A 73 -10.52 4.64 -1.06
CA ALA A 73 -11.33 4.26 0.10
C ALA A 73 -12.83 4.54 -0.10
N THR A 74 -13.19 5.63 -0.78
CA THR A 74 -14.59 5.93 -1.11
C THR A 74 -15.15 4.96 -2.14
N GLU A 75 -14.38 4.65 -3.19
CA GLU A 75 -14.79 3.75 -4.26
C GLU A 75 -14.91 2.31 -3.78
N ALA A 76 -13.97 1.82 -2.97
CA ALA A 76 -14.00 0.48 -2.40
C ALA A 76 -15.26 0.25 -1.54
N VAL A 77 -15.68 1.26 -0.77
CA VAL A 77 -16.94 1.19 0.00
C VAL A 77 -18.16 1.16 -0.93
N ALA A 78 -18.16 1.99 -1.98
CA ALA A 78 -19.26 2.05 -2.95
C ALA A 78 -19.43 0.75 -3.75
N ARG A 79 -18.32 0.06 -4.03
CA ARG A 79 -18.25 -1.20 -4.79
C ARG A 79 -18.06 -2.42 -3.88
N SER A 80 -18.36 -2.30 -2.59
CA SER A 80 -18.05 -3.36 -1.61
C SER A 80 -18.78 -4.69 -1.84
N PHE A 81 -19.87 -4.69 -2.62
CA PHE A 81 -20.54 -5.93 -3.06
C PHE A 81 -19.85 -6.63 -4.24
N ASP A 82 -18.97 -5.93 -4.95
CA ASP A 82 -18.27 -6.39 -6.15
C ASP A 82 -16.76 -6.60 -5.93
N LEU A 83 -16.28 -6.35 -4.70
CA LEU A 83 -14.87 -6.41 -4.32
C LEU A 83 -14.65 -7.39 -3.18
N GLU A 84 -13.44 -7.91 -3.06
CA GLU A 84 -13.05 -8.78 -1.96
C GLU A 84 -13.03 -8.01 -0.63
N GLU A 85 -13.53 -8.64 0.44
CA GLU A 85 -13.65 -7.99 1.76
C GLU A 85 -12.28 -7.51 2.28
N GLY A 86 -11.23 -8.32 2.04
CA GLY A 86 -9.85 -7.96 2.37
C GLY A 86 -9.38 -6.71 1.64
N LEU A 87 -9.72 -6.54 0.36
CA LEU A 87 -9.36 -5.37 -0.43
C LEU A 87 -10.09 -4.12 0.09
N VAL A 88 -11.38 -4.24 0.39
CA VAL A 88 -12.15 -3.13 0.99
C VAL A 88 -11.54 -2.70 2.33
N THR A 89 -11.12 -3.66 3.15
CA THR A 89 -10.48 -3.40 4.44
C THR A 89 -9.12 -2.72 4.27
N LEU A 90 -8.27 -3.22 3.36
CA LEU A 90 -7.00 -2.58 3.01
C LEU A 90 -7.18 -1.12 2.60
N CYS A 91 -8.18 -0.82 1.76
CA CYS A 91 -8.45 0.54 1.31
C CYS A 91 -8.77 1.49 2.47
N GLN A 92 -9.50 0.99 3.48
CA GLN A 92 -9.84 1.75 4.69
C GLN A 92 -8.61 1.93 5.61
N ASP A 93 -7.87 0.85 5.84
CA ASP A 93 -6.64 0.87 6.65
C ASP A 93 -5.61 1.83 6.07
N LEU A 94 -5.45 1.85 4.74
CA LEU A 94 -4.58 2.78 4.05
C LEU A 94 -4.99 4.24 4.29
N ARG A 95 -6.30 4.54 4.20
CA ARG A 95 -6.81 5.89 4.44
C ARG A 95 -6.51 6.37 5.85
N GLU A 96 -6.68 5.51 6.85
CA GLU A 96 -6.37 5.87 8.23
C GLU A 96 -4.85 5.93 8.46
N ALA A 97 -4.06 5.06 7.83
CA ALA A 97 -2.60 5.05 7.94
C ALA A 97 -1.98 6.35 7.44
N VAL A 98 -2.49 6.96 6.37
CA VAL A 98 -1.94 8.21 5.81
C VAL A 98 -2.54 9.49 6.40
N ARG A 99 -3.57 9.36 7.23
CA ARG A 99 -4.32 10.50 7.76
C ARG A 99 -3.43 11.45 8.56
N GLY A 100 -3.33 12.70 8.11
CA GLY A 100 -2.60 13.75 8.81
C GLY A 100 -1.08 13.72 8.64
N ARG A 101 -0.54 12.85 7.77
CA ARG A 101 0.90 12.80 7.47
C ARG A 101 1.37 13.94 6.55
N GLY A 102 0.49 14.45 5.70
CA GLY A 102 0.78 15.59 4.81
C GLY A 102 1.80 15.30 3.71
N GLN A 103 1.98 14.03 3.33
CA GLN A 103 2.84 13.64 2.20
C GLN A 103 2.00 13.60 0.91
N GLU A 104 2.61 14.00 -0.21
CA GLU A 104 1.92 14.01 -1.51
C GLU A 104 1.75 12.59 -2.10
N SER A 105 2.70 11.71 -1.83
CA SER A 105 2.71 10.32 -2.31
C SER A 105 3.21 9.35 -1.24
N TYR A 106 2.75 8.11 -1.38
CA TYR A 106 2.96 7.00 -0.47
C TYR A 106 3.37 5.78 -1.27
N VAL A 107 4.34 5.02 -0.77
CA VAL A 107 4.84 3.80 -1.41
C VAL A 107 4.49 2.62 -0.52
N LEU A 108 3.75 1.66 -1.08
CA LEU A 108 3.34 0.44 -0.42
C LEU A 108 4.16 -0.73 -0.94
N LEU A 109 4.55 -1.60 -0.03
CA LEU A 109 5.26 -2.84 -0.29
C LEU A 109 4.41 -4.00 0.20
N ASP A 110 4.34 -5.04 -0.63
CA ASP A 110 3.70 -6.30 -0.29
C ASP A 110 4.74 -7.27 0.30
N TYR A 111 4.43 -7.86 1.45
CA TYR A 111 5.19 -8.95 2.04
C TYR A 111 4.22 -10.08 2.41
N PRO A 112 4.03 -11.08 1.54
CA PRO A 112 3.24 -12.28 1.86
C PRO A 112 3.93 -13.18 2.88
#